data_AF-A0A285SBD5-F1
#
_entry.id   AF-A0A285SBD5-F1
#
_cell.length_a   1.000
_cell.length_b   1.000
_cell.length_c   1.000
_cell.angle_alpha   90.00
_cell.angle_beta   90.00
_cell.angle_gamma   90.00
#
_symmetry.space_group_name_H-M   'P 1'
#
loop_
_entity.id
_entity.type
_entity.pdbx_description
1 polymer ?
#
loop_
_entity_poly.entity_id
_entity_poly.type
_entity_poly.pdbx_seq_one_letter_code
_entity_poly.pdbx_strand_id
1 'polypeptide(L)'
;MKKTRYPAAAVVTRLARMKHIDPDTPTHAEMLAPLTQHVAEGVGLDDTDRLVVVLKHHAHISARSMVTLLRRHQRDHGLRA
;
A
#
# COMPACT_ATOMS: atom_id res chain seq x y z
N MET A 1 27.55 4.55 9.10
CA MET A 1 26.69 5.14 8.05
C MET A 1 25.25 5.14 8.55
N LYS A 2 24.61 6.30 8.76
CA LYS A 2 23.19 6.36 9.13
C LYS A 2 22.40 5.81 7.94
N LYS A 3 21.75 4.65 8.10
CA LYS A 3 20.88 4.08 7.07
C LYS A 3 19.72 5.06 6.85
N THR A 4 19.71 5.76 5.72
CA THR A 4 18.60 6.62 5.33
C THR A 4 17.32 5.78 5.29
N ARG A 5 16.40 6.05 6.21
CA ARG A 5 15.15 5.31 6.30
C ARG A 5 14.19 5.89 5.26
N TYR A 6 14.02 5.19 4.14
CA TYR A 6 13.09 5.61 3.08
C TYR A 6 11.62 5.66 3.57
N PRO A 7 10.78 6.57 3.07
CA PRO A 7 9.34 6.54 3.35
C PRO A 7 8.69 5.22 2.89
N ALA A 8 7.60 4.81 3.54
CA ALA A 8 6.82 3.64 3.17
C ALA A 8 6.33 3.74 1.71
N ALA A 9 5.78 4.90 1.32
CA ALA A 9 5.37 5.19 -0.05
C ALA A 9 6.47 4.87 -1.07
N ALA A 10 7.70 5.36 -0.84
CA ALA A 10 8.83 5.12 -1.75
C ALA A 10 9.20 3.63 -1.87
N VAL A 11 9.11 2.87 -0.77
CA VAL A 11 9.37 1.42 -0.77
C VAL A 11 8.28 0.68 -1.54
N VAL A 12 7.01 1.02 -1.30
CA VAL A 12 5.84 0.39 -1.90
C VAL A 12 5.78 0.65 -3.40
N THR A 13 5.95 1.90 -3.84
CA THR A 13 5.99 2.26 -5.26
C THR A 13 7.11 1.54 -6.00
N ARG A 14 8.31 1.46 -5.39
CA ARG A 14 9.43 0.74 -6.00
C ARG A 14 9.12 -0.76 -6.15
N LEU A 15 8.52 -1.37 -5.13
CA LEU A 15 8.17 -2.78 -5.16
C LEU A 15 7.07 -3.08 -6.19
N ALA A 16 6.05 -2.22 -6.28
CA ALA A 16 5.00 -2.31 -7.28
C ALA A 16 5.59 -2.28 -8.72
N ARG A 17 6.48 -1.32 -9.00
CA ARG A 17 7.19 -1.24 -10.28
C ARG A 17 8.01 -2.49 -10.59
N MET A 18 8.73 -3.04 -9.61
CA MET A 18 9.50 -4.28 -9.77
C MET A 18 8.62 -5.51 -10.04
N LYS A 19 7.34 -5.45 -9.67
CA LYS A 19 6.36 -6.52 -9.89
C LYS A 19 5.44 -6.24 -11.07
N HIS A 20 5.72 -5.19 -11.84
CA HIS A 20 4.90 -4.75 -12.97
C HIS A 20 3.42 -4.56 -12.57
N ILE A 21 3.20 -4.11 -11.33
CA ILE A 21 1.86 -3.72 -10.85
C ILE A 21 1.66 -2.29 -11.29
N ASP A 22 0.81 -2.12 -12.29
CA ASP A 22 0.41 -0.81 -12.79
C ASP A 22 -0.88 -0.37 -12.06
N PRO A 23 -0.83 0.71 -11.27
CA PRO A 23 -2.00 1.19 -10.52
C PRO A 23 -3.14 1.65 -11.43
N ASP A 24 -2.86 1.97 -12.71
CA ASP A 24 -3.83 2.53 -13.66
C ASP A 24 -4.48 1.45 -14.54
N THR A 25 -4.15 0.17 -14.36
CA THR A 25 -4.81 -0.90 -15.11
C THR A 25 -6.25 -1.08 -14.59
N PRO A 26 -7.27 -1.12 -15.46
CA PRO A 26 -8.68 -1.22 -15.03
C PRO A 26 -8.97 -2.43 -14.14
N THR A 27 -8.26 -3.54 -14.34
CA THR A 27 -8.35 -4.74 -13.51
C THR A 27 -7.99 -4.46 -12.04
N HIS A 28 -7.04 -3.55 -11.78
CA HIS A 28 -6.64 -3.19 -10.43
C HIS A 28 -7.65 -2.27 -9.74
N ALA A 29 -8.23 -1.31 -10.47
CA ALA A 29 -9.30 -0.45 -9.96
C ALA A 29 -10.56 -1.27 -9.61
N GLU A 30 -10.94 -2.23 -10.45
CA GLU A 30 -12.08 -3.12 -10.23
C GLU A 30 -11.84 -4.13 -9.10
N MET A 31 -10.60 -4.63 -8.94
CA MET A 31 -10.25 -5.53 -7.83
C MET A 31 -10.13 -4.81 -6.48
N LEU A 32 -9.73 -3.54 -6.49
CA LEU A 32 -9.69 -2.70 -5.30
C LEU A 32 -11.07 -2.15 -4.95
N ALA A 33 -12.00 -2.04 -5.91
CA ALA A 33 -13.35 -1.55 -5.68
C ALA A 33 -14.07 -2.27 -4.52
N PRO A 34 -14.20 -3.62 -4.48
CA PRO A 34 -14.85 -4.29 -3.35
C PRO A 34 -14.05 -4.18 -2.03
N LEU A 35 -12.73 -4.04 -2.10
CA LEU A 35 -11.86 -3.87 -0.92
C LEU A 35 -11.93 -2.45 -0.33
N THR A 36 -12.29 -1.46 -1.16
CA THR A 36 -12.41 -0.04 -0.78
C THR A 36 -13.86 0.41 -0.64
N GLN A 37 -14.84 -0.39 -1.08
CA GLN A 37 -16.27 -0.09 -0.99
C GLN A 37 -16.75 0.01 0.46
N HIS A 38 -16.14 -0.73 1.40
CA HIS A 38 -16.41 -0.61 2.84
C HIS A 38 -15.73 0.59 3.52
N VAL A 39 -14.89 1.32 2.78
CA VAL A 39 -14.10 2.44 3.30
C VAL A 39 -14.78 3.79 3.03
N ALA A 40 -15.81 3.78 2.17
CA ALA A 40 -16.61 4.95 1.81
C ALA A 40 -17.35 5.61 3.01
N GLU A 41 -17.42 4.94 4.16
CA GLU A 41 -18.05 5.48 5.37
C GLU A 41 -17.10 6.26 6.29
N GLY A 42 -15.81 6.47 5.95
CA GLY A 42 -15.06 7.51 6.67
C GLY A 42 -13.55 7.65 6.52
N VAL A 43 -12.81 6.74 5.88
CA VAL A 43 -11.32 6.85 5.82
C VAL A 43 -10.78 6.33 4.50
N GLY A 44 -10.97 7.07 3.40
CA GLY A 44 -10.46 6.68 2.08
C GLY A 44 -9.00 6.21 2.13
N LEU A 45 -8.74 4.97 1.68
CA LEU A 45 -7.36 4.47 1.54
C LEU A 45 -6.65 5.31 0.49
N ASP A 46 -5.46 5.80 0.83
CA ASP A 46 -4.59 6.48 -0.14
C ASP A 46 -3.91 5.49 -1.08
N ASP A 47 -3.21 6.00 -2.09
CA ASP A 47 -2.59 5.18 -3.12
C ASP A 47 -1.52 4.22 -2.57
N THR A 48 -0.85 4.59 -1.48
CA THR A 48 0.15 3.72 -0.85
C THR A 48 -0.54 2.55 -0.15
N ASP A 49 -1.61 2.82 0.59
CA ASP A 49 -2.39 1.77 1.26
C ASP A 49 -2.99 0.80 0.24
N ARG A 50 -3.54 1.32 -0.86
CA ARG A 50 -4.06 0.53 -1.98
C ARG A 50 -2.98 -0.37 -2.57
N LEU A 51 -1.80 0.17 -2.88
CA LEU A 51 -0.69 -0.60 -3.43
C LEU A 51 -0.20 -1.71 -2.47
N VAL A 52 -0.17 -1.45 -1.18
CA VAL A 52 0.19 -2.46 -0.16
C VAL A 52 -0.81 -3.63 -0.16
N VAL A 53 -2.10 -3.33 -0.27
CA VAL A 53 -3.15 -4.35 -0.38
C VAL A 53 -3.00 -5.17 -1.67
N VAL A 54 -2.77 -4.53 -2.82
CA VAL A 54 -2.54 -5.22 -4.10
C VAL A 54 -1.32 -6.14 -4.00
N LEU A 55 -0.20 -5.65 -3.47
CA LEU A 55 1.01 -6.46 -3.27
C LEU A 55 0.76 -7.69 -2.41
N LYS A 56 -0.10 -7.57 -1.38
CA LYS A 56 -0.49 -8.71 -0.54
C LYS A 56 -1.40 -9.69 -1.28
N HIS A 57 -2.35 -9.17 -2.04
CA HIS A 57 -3.31 -9.96 -2.81
C HIS A 57 -2.61 -10.85 -3.83
N HIS A 58 -1.65 -10.29 -4.58
CA HIS A 58 -0.81 -11.04 -5.53
C HIS A 58 0.32 -11.86 -4.87
N ALA A 59 0.27 -12.04 -3.54
CA ALA A 59 1.25 -12.79 -2.75
C ALA A 59 2.71 -12.31 -2.90
N HIS A 60 2.95 -11.07 -3.35
CA HIS A 60 4.29 -10.50 -3.43
C HIS A 60 4.86 -10.09 -2.08
N ILE A 61 3.99 -9.87 -1.09
CA ILE A 61 4.36 -9.63 0.30
C ILE A 61 3.55 -10.52 1.24
N SER A 62 4.11 -10.78 2.42
CA SER A 62 3.39 -11.48 3.50
C SER A 62 2.39 -10.56 4.21
N ALA A 63 1.44 -11.13 4.96
CA ALA A 63 0.52 -10.35 5.81
C ALA A 63 1.28 -9.53 6.88
N ARG A 64 2.36 -10.08 7.44
CA ARG A 64 3.23 -9.35 8.40
C ARG A 64 3.91 -8.16 7.74
N SER A 65 4.40 -8.32 6.51
CA SER A 65 5.01 -7.25 5.73
C SER A 65 3.99 -6.15 5.40
N MET A 66 2.76 -6.55 5.03
CA MET A 66 1.64 -5.64 4.78
C MET A 66 1.38 -4.73 6.00
N VAL A 67 1.13 -5.32 7.18
CA VAL A 67 0.89 -4.57 8.42
C VAL A 67 2.07 -3.66 8.77
N THR A 68 3.30 -4.13 8.56
CA THR A 68 4.51 -3.34 8.83
C THR A 68 4.60 -2.11 7.94
N LEU A 69 4.25 -2.24 6.66
CA LEU A 69 4.24 -1.14 5.69
C LEU A 69 3.14 -0.12 6.01
N LEU A 70 1.92 -0.58 6.31
CA LEU A 70 0.80 0.30 6.70
C LEU A 70 1.12 1.10 7.96
N ARG A 71 1.62 0.44 9.03
CA ARG A 71 2.03 1.14 10.27
C ARG A 71 3.21 2.08 10.07
N ARG A 72 4.06 1.82 9.09
CA ARG A 72 5.14 2.74 8.74
C ARG A 72 4.58 3.95 8.00
N HIS A 73 3.67 3.73 7.06
CA HIS A 73 3.00 4.77 6.30
C HIS A 73 2.22 5.73 7.20
N GLN A 74 1.41 5.21 8.11
CA GLN A 74 0.72 6.00 9.14
C GLN A 74 1.69 6.87 9.96
N ARG A 75 2.83 6.30 10.39
CA ARG A 75 3.88 7.05 11.11
C ARG A 75 4.54 8.12 10.25
N ASP A 76 4.78 7.84 8.98
CA ASP A 76 5.39 8.80 8.05
C ASP A 76 4.46 10.02 7.84
N HIS A 77 3.13 9.83 7.94
CA HIS A 77 2.11 10.88 7.91
C HIS A 77 1.79 11.52 9.28
N GLY A 78 2.50 11.16 10.35
CA GLY A 78 2.25 11.69 11.69
C GLY A 78 0.92 11.23 12.32
N LEU A 79 0.21 10.30 11.67
CA LEU A 79 -0.99 9.67 12.19
C LEU A 79 -0.55 8.64 13.23
N ARG A 80 -0.80 8.92 14.52
CA ARG A 80 -0.61 7.93 15.58
C ARG A 80 -1.67 6.83 15.39
N ALA A 81 -1.19 5.62 15.11
CA ALA A 81 -1.98 4.39 15.23
C ALA A 81 -2.35 4.10 16.68
#